data_AF-A0A645FSG5-F1
#
_entry.id   AF-A0A645FSG5-F1
#
_cell.length_a   1.000
_cell.length_b   1.000
_cell.length_c   1.000
_cell.angle_alpha   90.00
_cell.angle_beta   90.00
_cell.angle_gamma   90.00
#
_symmetry.space_group_name_H-M   'P 1'
#
loop_
_entity.id
_entity.type
_entity.pdbx_description
1 polymer ?
#
loop_
_entity_poly.entity_id
_entity_poly.type
_entity_poly.pdbx_seq_one_letter_code
_entity_poly.pdbx_strand_id
1 'polypeptide(L)'
;MNYTREGAHTINRIVHYKDKTGNRVEEVLLNNVRDRKNIKFNQNCCLVDILKKDNLCMGGICIKDNKQINIYSKVTILATGGIGGVFKNSTNERIITGDGIAIGIKNNIKVKNINYIQFHPTVFYSENNNNERRFLISESVRGEGGKLINNKGERFVDELLPRDVVSKFIIEEEKKTNSNNVYLDVSFMPKDFTKKISYYI
;
A
#
# COMPACT_ATOMS: atom_id res chain seq x y z
N MET A 1 11.14 14.95 17.75
CA MET A 1 10.63 14.09 16.66
C MET A 1 11.55 12.86 16.60
N ASN A 2 11.00 11.65 16.47
CA ASN A 2 11.79 10.42 16.32
C ASN A 2 11.90 10.07 14.83
N TYR A 3 13.10 9.68 14.38
CA TYR A 3 13.41 9.44 12.96
C TYR A 3 13.93 8.02 12.75
N THR A 4 13.46 7.35 11.70
CA THR A 4 13.93 6.01 11.29
C THR A 4 14.46 6.00 9.84
N ARG A 5 14.94 4.83 9.41
CA ARG A 5 15.52 4.53 8.09
C ARG A 5 14.79 3.35 7.44
N GLU A 6 14.63 3.40 6.12
CA GLU A 6 14.15 2.29 5.28
C GLU A 6 15.22 1.95 4.24
N GLY A 7 14.98 0.94 3.40
CA GLY A 7 15.90 0.52 2.34
C GLY A 7 16.35 1.69 1.46
N ALA A 8 17.62 1.66 1.04
CA ALA A 8 18.27 2.69 0.22
C ALA A 8 18.38 4.10 0.83
N HIS A 9 18.05 4.32 2.11
CA HIS A 9 18.29 5.62 2.77
C HIS A 9 19.72 5.73 3.34
N THR A 10 20.37 6.88 3.13
CA THR A 10 21.69 7.19 3.69
C THR A 10 21.64 7.88 5.06
N ILE A 11 20.51 8.49 5.42
CA ILE A 11 20.29 9.22 6.69
C ILE A 11 18.91 8.89 7.31
N ASN A 12 18.77 9.09 8.62
CA ASN A 12 17.50 8.93 9.34
C ASN A 12 16.59 10.13 9.06
N ARG A 13 15.58 9.94 8.22
CA ARG A 13 14.70 11.03 7.73
C ARG A 13 13.22 10.72 7.73
N ILE A 14 12.83 9.53 8.18
CA ILE A 14 11.42 9.12 8.21
C ILE A 14 10.84 9.49 9.56
N VAL A 15 9.97 10.50 9.59
CA VAL A 15 9.16 10.82 10.76
C VAL A 15 8.08 9.75 10.91
N HIS A 16 7.95 9.19 12.10
CA HIS A 16 6.94 8.17 12.39
C HIS A 16 6.22 8.44 13.71
N TYR A 17 4.99 7.94 13.82
CA TYR A 17 4.22 7.91 15.05
C TYR A 17 3.97 6.45 15.44
N LYS A 18 4.87 5.89 16.25
CA LYS A 18 4.92 4.45 16.56
C LYS A 18 4.86 3.63 15.24
N ASP A 19 3.92 2.71 15.15
CA ASP A 19 3.56 1.82 14.05
C ASP A 19 2.36 2.35 13.22
N LYS A 20 1.77 3.48 13.61
CA LYS A 20 0.45 3.96 13.12
C LYS A 20 0.52 5.37 12.52
N THR A 21 1.63 5.73 11.88
CA THR A 21 1.82 7.04 11.26
C THR A 21 0.67 7.40 10.32
N GLY A 22 0.28 6.48 9.42
CA GLY A 22 -0.81 6.70 8.46
C GLY A 22 -2.15 6.98 9.13
N ASN A 23 -2.52 6.15 10.11
CA ASN A 23 -3.77 6.33 10.87
C ASN A 23 -3.80 7.66 11.63
N ARG A 24 -2.68 8.06 12.25
CA ARG A 24 -2.60 9.33 12.97
C ARG A 24 -2.72 10.54 12.03
N VAL A 25 -2.07 10.49 10.87
CA VAL A 25 -2.17 11.56 9.86
C VAL A 25 -3.61 11.66 9.35
N GLU A 26 -4.23 10.54 9.00
CA GLU A 26 -5.62 10.48 8.55
C GLU A 26 -6.58 11.06 9.60
N GLU A 27 -6.47 10.62 10.85
CA GLU A 27 -7.30 11.09 11.96
C GLU A 27 -7.20 12.61 12.14
N VAL A 28 -5.97 13.15 12.16
CA VAL A 28 -5.73 14.59 12.31
C VAL A 28 -6.32 15.36 11.13
N LEU A 29 -6.13 14.88 9.90
CA LEU A 29 -6.70 15.53 8.72
C LEU A 29 -8.22 15.53 8.79
N LEU A 30 -8.85 14.38 9.05
CA LEU A 30 -10.30 14.24 9.16
C LEU A 30 -10.89 15.15 10.23
N ASN A 31 -10.28 15.21 11.42
CA ASN A 31 -10.75 16.10 12.49
C ASN A 31 -10.67 17.57 12.09
N ASN A 32 -9.63 17.99 11.36
CA ASN A 32 -9.49 19.37 10.89
C ASN A 32 -10.48 19.76 9.79
N VAL A 33 -11.05 18.80 9.06
CA VAL A 33 -12.00 19.06 7.97
C VAL A 33 -13.46 18.83 8.35
N ARG A 34 -13.74 18.03 9.39
CA ARG A 34 -15.10 17.71 9.85
C ARG A 34 -15.94 18.95 10.18
N ASP A 35 -15.37 19.93 10.87
CA ASP A 35 -16.12 21.10 11.35
C ASP A 35 -16.14 22.28 10.35
N ARG A 36 -15.56 22.09 9.15
CA ARG A 36 -15.50 23.14 8.13
C ARG A 36 -16.82 23.22 7.37
N LYS A 37 -17.55 24.32 7.56
CA LYS A 37 -18.86 24.59 6.92
C LYS A 37 -18.83 24.57 5.38
N ASN A 38 -17.67 24.78 4.76
CA ASN A 38 -17.50 24.75 3.31
C ASN A 38 -17.10 23.38 2.75
N ILE A 39 -17.05 22.33 3.57
CA ILE A 39 -16.76 20.96 3.16
C ILE A 39 -17.97 20.08 3.44
N LYS A 40 -18.36 19.25 2.46
CA LYS A 40 -19.44 18.28 2.61
C LYS A 40 -18.92 16.87 2.37
N PHE A 41 -19.10 16.00 3.37
CA PHE A 41 -18.80 14.58 3.24
C PHE A 41 -20.00 13.85 2.63
N ASN A 42 -19.79 13.17 1.51
CA ASN A 42 -20.75 12.24 0.94
C ASN A 42 -20.21 10.82 1.08
N GLN A 43 -20.33 10.25 2.28
CA GLN A 43 -19.95 8.86 2.55
C GLN A 43 -20.90 7.88 1.86
N ASN A 44 -20.44 6.63 1.70
CA ASN A 44 -21.18 5.55 1.02
C ASN A 44 -21.68 5.95 -0.38
N CYS A 45 -20.87 6.74 -1.09
CA CYS A 45 -21.15 7.30 -2.40
C CYS A 45 -20.06 6.85 -3.36
N CYS A 46 -20.38 5.90 -4.23
CA CYS A 46 -19.43 5.31 -5.16
C CYS A 46 -19.44 6.08 -6.49
N LEU A 47 -18.30 6.59 -6.94
CA LEU A 47 -18.15 7.18 -8.28
C LEU A 47 -18.15 6.05 -9.31
N VAL A 48 -19.06 6.10 -10.30
CA VAL A 48 -19.14 5.09 -11.37
C VAL A 48 -18.69 5.63 -12.73
N ASP A 49 -18.80 6.94 -12.94
CA ASP A 49 -18.27 7.62 -14.14
C ASP A 49 -18.13 9.12 -13.90
N ILE A 50 -17.52 9.85 -14.84
CA ILE A 50 -17.52 11.31 -14.85
C ILE A 50 -18.65 11.87 -15.71
N LEU A 51 -19.17 13.03 -15.30
CA LEU A 51 -20.02 13.86 -16.17
C LEU A 51 -19.12 14.66 -17.10
N LYS A 52 -19.39 14.64 -18.42
CA LYS A 52 -18.59 15.41 -19.37
C LYS A 52 -19.42 16.00 -20.52
N LYS A 53 -18.99 17.15 -21.02
CA LYS A 53 -19.51 17.80 -22.22
C LYS A 53 -18.35 18.52 -22.91
N ASP A 54 -18.24 18.41 -24.23
CA ASP A 54 -17.22 19.12 -25.03
C ASP A 54 -15.79 18.98 -24.47
N ASN A 55 -15.43 17.75 -24.05
CA ASN A 55 -14.15 17.41 -23.41
C ASN A 55 -13.87 18.09 -22.04
N LEU A 56 -14.89 18.72 -21.45
CA LEU A 56 -14.84 19.30 -20.11
C LEU A 56 -15.49 18.35 -19.10
N CYS A 57 -14.80 18.07 -17.99
CA CYS A 57 -15.39 17.39 -16.85
C CYS A 57 -16.32 18.34 -16.10
N MET A 58 -17.58 17.94 -15.92
CA MET A 58 -18.63 18.69 -15.23
C MET A 58 -18.97 18.12 -13.85
N GLY A 59 -18.25 17.08 -13.41
CA GLY A 59 -18.49 16.42 -12.13
C GLY A 59 -18.47 14.89 -12.23
N GLY A 60 -19.26 14.22 -11.40
CA GLY A 60 -19.30 12.77 -11.26
C GLY A 60 -20.72 12.19 -11.30
N ILE A 61 -20.84 11.01 -11.88
CA ILE A 61 -22.00 10.12 -11.75
C ILE A 61 -21.68 9.17 -10.61
N CYS A 62 -22.50 9.17 -9.56
CA CYS A 62 -22.28 8.34 -8.38
C CYS A 62 -23.49 7.45 -8.09
N ILE A 63 -23.26 6.34 -7.40
CA ILE A 63 -24.29 5.52 -6.77
C ILE A 63 -24.24 5.72 -5.27
N LYS A 64 -25.37 6.07 -4.67
CA LYS A 64 -25.55 6.18 -3.22
C LYS A 64 -26.90 5.58 -2.86
N ASP A 65 -26.93 4.70 -1.85
CA ASP A 65 -28.15 4.00 -1.42
C ASP A 65 -28.89 3.31 -2.58
N ASN A 66 -28.12 2.65 -3.47
CA ASN A 66 -28.58 2.00 -4.70
C ASN A 66 -29.29 2.92 -5.72
N LYS A 67 -29.10 4.23 -5.61
CA LYS A 67 -29.64 5.23 -6.55
C LYS A 67 -28.52 6.00 -7.21
N GLN A 68 -28.69 6.28 -8.50
CA GLN A 68 -27.79 7.20 -9.18
C GLN A 68 -28.04 8.63 -8.70
N ILE A 69 -26.95 9.34 -8.39
CA ILE A 69 -26.93 10.78 -8.14
C ILE A 69 -25.84 11.42 -9.00
N ASN A 70 -26.14 12.62 -9.52
CA ASN A 70 -25.17 13.41 -10.28
C ASN A 70 -24.63 14.53 -9.39
N ILE A 71 -23.30 14.61 -9.27
CA ILE A 71 -22.63 15.66 -8.52
C ILE A 71 -21.95 16.58 -9.52
N TYR A 72 -22.41 17.83 -9.62
CA TYR A 72 -21.83 18.84 -10.49
C TYR A 72 -20.71 19.60 -9.80
N SER A 73 -19.62 19.86 -10.51
CA SER A 73 -18.48 20.62 -10.00
C SER A 73 -17.80 21.41 -11.12
N LYS A 74 -17.11 22.48 -10.74
CA LYS A 74 -16.22 23.24 -11.65
C LYS A 74 -14.88 22.54 -11.86
N VAL A 75 -14.45 21.77 -10.85
CA VAL A 75 -13.18 21.03 -10.81
C VAL A 75 -13.45 19.69 -10.13
N THR A 76 -12.93 18.62 -10.72
CA THR A 76 -13.02 17.25 -10.18
C THR A 76 -11.62 16.71 -9.97
N ILE A 77 -11.34 16.23 -8.75
CA ILE A 77 -10.06 15.61 -8.39
C ILE A 77 -10.34 14.15 -8.05
N LEU A 78 -9.68 13.22 -8.75
CA LEU A 78 -9.72 11.80 -8.42
C LEU A 78 -8.59 11.48 -7.44
N ALA A 79 -8.95 11.17 -6.20
CA ALA A 79 -8.02 10.75 -5.14
C ALA A 79 -8.39 9.33 -4.65
N THR A 80 -8.59 8.41 -5.58
CA THR A 80 -9.22 7.09 -5.35
C THR A 80 -8.27 5.99 -4.88
N GLY A 81 -7.01 6.32 -4.58
CA GLY A 81 -5.97 5.32 -4.28
C GLY A 81 -5.42 4.63 -5.52
N GLY A 82 -4.85 3.42 -5.34
CA GLY A 82 -4.17 2.64 -6.38
C GLY A 82 -4.99 1.47 -6.93
N ILE A 83 -4.29 0.45 -7.48
CA ILE A 83 -4.86 -0.78 -8.06
C ILE A 83 -4.56 -2.03 -7.22
N GLY A 84 -3.93 -1.89 -6.06
CA GLY A 84 -3.35 -3.01 -5.32
C GLY A 84 -4.37 -4.07 -4.87
N GLY A 85 -5.64 -3.71 -4.69
CA GLY A 85 -6.69 -4.61 -4.24
C GLY A 85 -6.99 -5.77 -5.20
N VAL A 86 -6.67 -5.62 -6.49
CA VAL A 86 -6.94 -6.62 -7.54
C VAL A 86 -5.96 -7.80 -7.52
N PHE A 87 -4.81 -7.67 -6.84
CA PHE A 87 -3.82 -8.74 -6.75
C PHE A 87 -4.19 -9.74 -5.67
N LYS A 88 -4.07 -11.05 -5.97
CA LYS A 88 -4.33 -12.13 -5.00
C LYS A 88 -3.61 -11.91 -3.67
N ASN A 89 -2.30 -11.67 -3.74
CA ASN A 89 -1.47 -11.32 -2.59
C ASN A 89 -1.22 -9.81 -2.59
N SER A 90 -1.87 -9.10 -1.67
CA SER A 90 -1.78 -7.64 -1.60
C SER A 90 -1.79 -7.14 -0.17
N THR A 91 -1.00 -6.10 0.09
CA THR A 91 -1.01 -5.35 1.35
C THR A 91 -2.03 -4.22 1.36
N ASN A 92 -2.83 -4.07 0.29
CA ASN A 92 -3.88 -3.06 0.19
C ASN A 92 -5.23 -3.62 0.66
N GLU A 93 -6.11 -2.72 1.08
CA GLU A 93 -7.53 -3.04 1.23
C GLU A 93 -8.14 -3.47 -0.11
N ARG A 94 -9.11 -4.38 -0.06
CA ARG A 94 -9.74 -4.93 -1.28
C ARG A 94 -10.53 -3.91 -2.08
N ILE A 95 -10.95 -2.81 -1.45
CA ILE A 95 -11.62 -1.69 -2.11
C ILE A 95 -10.68 -0.86 -3.02
N ILE A 96 -9.36 -1.05 -2.94
CA ILE A 96 -8.39 -0.31 -3.75
C ILE A 96 -8.25 -0.98 -5.14
N THR A 97 -9.31 -0.95 -5.92
CA THR A 97 -9.47 -1.66 -7.20
C THR A 97 -9.04 -0.87 -8.43
N GLY A 98 -8.65 0.39 -8.28
CA GLY A 98 -8.22 1.24 -9.39
C GLY A 98 -9.36 1.91 -10.16
N ASP A 99 -10.51 2.12 -9.52
CA ASP A 99 -11.71 2.65 -10.18
C ASP A 99 -11.47 3.99 -10.89
N GLY A 100 -10.73 4.91 -10.27
CA GLY A 100 -10.37 6.19 -10.90
C GLY A 100 -9.49 6.03 -12.14
N ILE A 101 -8.58 5.05 -12.15
CA ILE A 101 -7.74 4.73 -13.32
C ILE A 101 -8.63 4.14 -14.43
N ALA A 102 -9.54 3.23 -14.08
CA ALA A 102 -10.48 2.62 -15.02
C ALA A 102 -11.42 3.66 -15.66
N ILE A 103 -11.99 4.57 -14.85
CA ILE A 103 -12.81 5.68 -15.32
C ILE A 103 -12.00 6.60 -16.24
N GLY A 104 -10.74 6.87 -15.90
CA GLY A 104 -9.82 7.64 -16.74
C GLY A 104 -9.65 7.02 -18.13
N ILE A 105 -9.29 5.73 -18.18
CA ILE A 105 -9.12 4.98 -19.44
C ILE A 105 -10.42 4.99 -20.25
N LYS A 106 -11.55 4.67 -19.62
CA LYS A 106 -12.88 4.66 -20.26
C LYS A 106 -13.23 6.00 -20.92
N ASN A 107 -12.74 7.10 -20.34
CA ASN A 107 -13.00 8.45 -20.81
C ASN A 107 -11.88 9.04 -21.67
N ASN A 108 -10.96 8.22 -22.19
CA ASN A 108 -9.82 8.64 -23.01
C ASN A 108 -8.88 9.63 -22.30
N ILE A 109 -8.84 9.60 -20.96
CA ILE A 109 -7.86 10.35 -20.17
C ILE A 109 -6.55 9.56 -20.21
N LYS A 110 -5.46 10.24 -20.60
CA LYS A 110 -4.14 9.61 -20.70
C LYS A 110 -3.68 9.11 -19.32
N VAL A 111 -3.34 7.84 -19.26
CA VAL A 111 -2.68 7.20 -18.12
C VAL A 111 -1.25 6.82 -18.51
N LYS A 112 -0.35 6.72 -17.53
CA LYS A 112 1.07 6.41 -17.76
C LYS A 112 1.58 5.42 -16.72
N ASN A 113 2.48 4.53 -17.14
CA ASN A 113 3.20 3.57 -16.28
C ASN A 113 2.28 2.68 -15.43
N ILE A 114 1.10 2.30 -15.93
CA ILE A 114 0.15 1.43 -15.21
C ILE A 114 0.72 0.03 -14.91
N ASN A 115 1.74 -0.38 -15.66
CA ASN A 115 2.47 -1.62 -15.49
C ASN A 115 3.61 -1.54 -14.47
N TYR A 116 3.94 -0.36 -13.95
CA TYR A 116 5.03 -0.19 -12.97
C TYR A 116 4.49 -0.43 -11.56
N ILE A 117 4.34 -1.71 -11.22
CA ILE A 117 3.77 -2.16 -9.95
C ILE A 117 4.91 -2.57 -9.02
N GLN A 118 4.95 -1.98 -7.83
CA GLN A 118 5.89 -2.38 -6.78
C GLN A 118 5.27 -3.46 -5.89
N PHE A 119 5.97 -4.58 -5.75
CA PHE A 119 5.68 -5.59 -4.74
C PHE A 119 6.55 -5.34 -3.52
N HIS A 120 5.95 -5.47 -2.33
CA HIS A 120 6.73 -5.41 -1.10
C HIS A 120 7.39 -6.78 -0.86
N PRO A 121 8.72 -6.86 -0.66
CA PRO A 121 9.43 -8.14 -0.57
C PRO A 121 9.08 -8.95 0.70
N THR A 122 8.60 -8.28 1.74
CA THR A 122 8.36 -8.88 3.06
C THR A 122 6.90 -8.66 3.45
N VAL A 123 6.09 -9.67 3.19
CA VAL A 123 4.68 -9.74 3.57
C VAL A 123 4.44 -11.07 4.25
N PHE A 124 3.57 -11.10 5.26
CA PHE A 124 3.31 -12.32 6.02
C PHE A 124 2.62 -13.36 5.14
N TYR A 125 3.24 -14.52 5.05
CA TYR A 125 2.71 -15.67 4.34
C TYR A 125 1.83 -16.51 5.27
N SER A 126 0.68 -16.92 4.76
CA SER A 126 -0.23 -17.90 5.39
C SER A 126 -0.95 -18.64 4.28
N GLU A 127 -1.02 -19.97 4.40
CA GLU A 127 -1.73 -20.85 3.48
C GLU A 127 -3.24 -20.58 3.52
N ASN A 128 -3.77 -20.31 4.71
CA ASN A 128 -5.18 -19.99 4.93
C ASN A 128 -5.38 -18.47 4.98
N ASN A 129 -5.37 -17.84 3.81
CA ASN A 129 -5.75 -16.44 3.68
C ASN A 129 -6.98 -16.36 2.78
N ASN A 130 -8.15 -16.12 3.38
CA ASN A 130 -9.48 -16.05 2.75
C ASN A 130 -9.65 -14.81 1.85
N ASN A 131 -8.69 -14.55 0.95
CA ASN A 131 -8.59 -13.31 0.18
C ASN A 131 -8.57 -12.03 1.05
N GLU A 132 -8.09 -12.13 2.28
CA GLU A 132 -7.86 -10.98 3.14
C GLU A 132 -6.60 -10.23 2.73
N ARG A 133 -6.45 -9.02 3.27
CA ARG A 133 -5.25 -8.21 3.12
C ARG A 133 -4.06 -8.94 3.75
N ARG A 134 -2.94 -9.02 3.02
CA ARG A 134 -1.69 -9.56 3.54
C ARG A 134 -1.10 -8.57 4.54
N PHE A 135 -0.70 -9.10 5.68
CA PHE A 135 -0.03 -8.31 6.70
C PHE A 135 1.36 -7.90 6.22
N LEU A 136 1.66 -6.60 6.31
CA LEU A 136 2.95 -6.04 5.89
C LEU A 136 3.93 -6.16 7.04
N ILE A 137 5.10 -6.75 6.79
CA ILE A 137 6.22 -6.66 7.72
C ILE A 137 7.06 -5.46 7.29
N SER A 138 7.28 -4.51 8.20
CA SER A 138 7.97 -3.25 7.87
C SER A 138 9.36 -3.49 7.28
N GLU A 139 9.71 -2.71 6.25
CA GLU A 139 11.06 -2.66 5.69
C GLU A 139 12.13 -2.29 6.73
N SER A 140 11.74 -1.59 7.80
CA SER A 140 12.63 -1.30 8.94
C SER A 140 13.23 -2.58 9.53
N VAL A 141 12.53 -3.72 9.50
CA VAL A 141 13.04 -5.00 10.02
C VAL A 141 14.27 -5.47 9.23
N ARG A 142 14.25 -5.34 7.91
CA ARG A 142 15.43 -5.57 7.05
C ARG A 142 16.51 -4.52 7.30
N GLY A 143 16.12 -3.24 7.38
CA GLY A 143 17.04 -2.11 7.59
C GLY A 143 17.82 -2.14 8.91
N GLU A 144 17.27 -2.81 9.92
CA GLU A 144 17.89 -3.02 11.24
C GLU A 144 18.67 -4.35 11.32
N GLY A 145 18.77 -5.09 10.21
CA GLY A 145 19.65 -6.25 10.04
C GLY A 145 18.95 -7.60 9.95
N GLY A 146 17.61 -7.65 9.88
CA GLY A 146 16.86 -8.91 9.71
C GLY A 146 17.28 -9.61 8.42
N LYS A 147 17.44 -10.93 8.48
CA LYS A 147 18.03 -11.72 7.40
C LYS A 147 16.98 -12.49 6.61
N LEU A 148 17.04 -12.45 5.29
CA LEU A 148 16.23 -13.31 4.45
C LEU A 148 16.92 -14.66 4.27
N ILE A 149 16.27 -15.72 4.76
CA ILE A 149 16.77 -17.09 4.67
C ILE A 149 15.78 -17.99 3.93
N ASN A 150 16.30 -18.98 3.19
CA ASN A 150 15.51 -19.96 2.47
C ASN A 150 14.99 -21.08 3.41
N ASN A 151 14.27 -22.05 2.86
CA ASN A 151 13.74 -23.21 3.61
C ASN A 151 14.83 -24.16 4.13
N LYS A 152 16.09 -23.96 3.77
CA LYS A 152 17.26 -24.69 4.28
C LYS A 152 18.03 -23.90 5.35
N GLY A 153 17.58 -22.69 5.69
CA GLY A 153 18.24 -21.80 6.64
C GLY A 153 19.41 -21.00 6.06
N GLU A 154 19.57 -20.97 4.75
CA GLU A 154 20.68 -20.27 4.08
C GLU A 154 20.28 -18.84 3.70
N ARG A 155 21.14 -17.86 4.01
CA ARG A 155 20.98 -16.47 3.56
C ARG A 155 21.31 -16.35 2.07
N PHE A 156 20.46 -15.68 1.30
CA PHE A 156 20.56 -15.66 -0.17
C PHE A 156 20.60 -14.26 -0.81
N VAL A 157 20.39 -13.19 -0.04
CA VAL A 157 20.33 -11.81 -0.58
C VAL A 157 20.84 -10.79 0.43
N ASP A 158 21.31 -9.65 -0.07
CA ASP A 158 21.51 -8.44 0.74
C ASP A 158 20.18 -7.69 0.90
N GLU A 159 19.68 -7.62 2.12
CA GLU A 159 18.37 -7.09 2.46
C GLU A 159 18.27 -5.57 2.34
N LEU A 160 19.40 -4.87 2.19
CA LEU A 160 19.46 -3.42 1.99
C LEU A 160 19.35 -2.99 0.52
N LEU A 161 19.32 -3.93 -0.41
CA LEU A 161 19.06 -3.68 -1.82
C LEU A 161 17.66 -3.09 -2.06
N PRO A 162 17.43 -2.42 -3.20
CA PRO A 162 16.11 -1.93 -3.59
C PRO A 162 15.04 -3.03 -3.59
N ARG A 163 13.78 -2.65 -3.28
CA ARG A 163 12.66 -3.60 -3.09
C ARG A 163 12.41 -4.50 -4.29
N ASP A 164 12.54 -3.98 -5.51
CA ASP A 164 12.39 -4.71 -6.76
C ASP A 164 13.49 -5.76 -6.93
N VAL A 165 14.73 -5.43 -6.56
CA VAL A 165 15.87 -6.35 -6.57
C VAL A 165 15.69 -7.46 -5.53
N VAL A 166 15.35 -7.10 -4.28
CA VAL A 166 15.11 -8.10 -3.22
C VAL A 166 13.94 -9.03 -3.59
N SER A 167 12.84 -8.49 -4.09
CA SER A 167 11.68 -9.29 -4.52
C SER A 167 12.05 -10.25 -5.65
N LYS A 168 12.91 -9.83 -6.59
CA LYS A 168 13.42 -10.69 -7.66
C LYS A 168 14.23 -11.87 -7.09
N PHE A 169 15.15 -11.62 -6.16
CA PHE A 169 15.93 -12.68 -5.53
C PHE A 169 15.07 -13.67 -4.74
N ILE A 170 14.00 -13.20 -4.07
CA ILE A 170 13.04 -14.08 -3.38
C ILE A 170 12.40 -15.06 -4.37
N ILE A 171 11.91 -14.57 -5.51
CA ILE A 171 11.28 -15.41 -6.54
C ILE A 171 12.29 -16.42 -7.14
N GLU A 172 13.53 -16.00 -7.35
CA GLU A 172 14.59 -16.89 -7.85
C GLU A 172 14.92 -17.99 -6.83
N GLU A 173 14.99 -17.65 -5.54
CA GLU A 173 15.29 -18.61 -4.48
C GLU A 173 14.13 -19.58 -4.21
N GLU A 174 12.88 -19.10 -4.25
CA GLU A 174 11.67 -19.94 -4.18
C GLU A 174 11.67 -21.01 -5.28
N LYS A 175 12.00 -20.64 -6.52
CA LYS A 175 12.13 -21.57 -7.65
C LYS A 175 13.28 -22.56 -7.43
N LYS A 176 14.44 -22.09 -7.00
CA LYS A 176 15.63 -22.92 -6.78
C LYS A 176 15.42 -23.95 -5.67
N THR A 177 14.65 -23.60 -4.64
CA THR A 177 14.41 -24.44 -3.46
C THR A 177 13.07 -25.17 -3.48
N ASN A 178 12.27 -24.97 -4.53
CA ASN A 178 10.91 -25.50 -4.68
C ASN A 178 10.04 -25.20 -3.44
N SER A 179 10.05 -23.93 -3.00
CA SER A 179 9.34 -23.42 -1.83
C SER A 179 8.31 -22.35 -2.23
N ASN A 180 7.25 -22.19 -1.44
CA ASN A 180 6.21 -21.17 -1.64
C ASN A 180 6.47 -19.86 -0.89
N ASN A 181 7.50 -19.83 -0.04
CA ASN A 181 7.89 -18.70 0.78
C ASN A 181 9.35 -18.81 1.21
N VAL A 182 9.86 -17.68 1.68
CA VAL A 182 11.12 -17.54 2.42
C VAL A 182 10.83 -17.07 3.85
N TYR A 183 11.87 -16.94 4.68
CA TYR A 183 11.75 -16.50 6.07
C TYR A 183 12.54 -15.21 6.29
N LEU A 184 11.98 -14.29 7.08
CA LEU A 184 12.70 -13.15 7.62
C LEU A 184 13.12 -13.48 9.06
N ASP A 185 14.38 -13.84 9.23
CA ASP A 185 14.95 -14.24 10.52
C ASP A 185 15.53 -13.05 11.27
N VAL A 186 15.11 -12.95 12.53
CA VAL A 186 15.54 -11.95 13.52
C VAL A 186 15.90 -12.60 14.85
N SER A 187 15.91 -13.95 14.91
CA SER A 187 16.12 -14.72 16.14
C SER A 187 17.50 -14.52 16.76
N PHE A 188 18.50 -14.20 15.94
CA PHE A 188 19.86 -13.90 16.37
C PHE A 188 20.02 -12.51 17.00
N MET A 189 19.00 -11.66 16.93
CA MET A 189 19.05 -10.30 17.47
C MET A 189 18.82 -10.29 18.99
N PRO A 190 19.41 -9.33 19.73
CA PRO A 190 19.23 -9.21 21.18
C PRO A 190 17.74 -9.16 21.58
N LYS A 191 17.40 -9.67 22.78
CA LYS A 191 16.01 -9.70 23.27
C LYS A 191 15.33 -8.33 23.35
N ASP A 192 16.09 -7.27 23.60
CA ASP A 192 15.55 -5.91 23.60
C ASP A 192 15.17 -5.44 22.20
N PHE A 193 15.85 -5.96 21.18
CA PHE A 193 15.51 -5.68 19.79
C PHE A 193 14.24 -6.44 19.38
N THR A 194 14.05 -7.69 19.77
CA THR A 194 12.80 -8.43 19.46
C THR A 194 11.56 -7.80 20.10
N LYS A 195 11.68 -7.15 21.28
CA LYS A 195 10.61 -6.28 21.82
C LYS A 195 10.36 -5.02 21.01
N LYS A 196 11.37 -4.49 20.31
CA LYS A 196 11.22 -3.36 19.39
C LYS A 196 10.53 -3.80 18.09
N ILE A 197 10.78 -5.02 17.62
CA ILE A 197 10.17 -5.60 16.40
C ILE A 197 8.66 -5.73 16.52
N SER A 198 8.09 -5.97 17.70
CA SER A 198 6.62 -6.00 17.87
C SER A 198 5.94 -4.64 17.61
N TYR A 199 6.71 -3.57 17.40
CA TYR A 199 6.19 -2.28 16.90
C TYR A 199 6.35 -2.12 15.38
N TYR A 200 6.98 -3.07 14.70
CA TYR A 200 7.19 -3.09 13.24
C TYR A 200 6.43 -4.21 12.53
N ILE A 201 5.91 -5.15 13.32
CA ILE A 201 4.93 -6.18 13.00
C ILE A 201 3.70 -5.76 13.81
#